data_AF-A0A0S8HXX1-F1
#
_entry.id   AF-A0A0S8HXX1-F1
#
_cell.length_a   1.000
_cell.length_b   1.000
_cell.length_c   1.000
_cell.angle_alpha   90.00
_cell.angle_beta   90.00
_cell.angle_gamma   90.00
#
_symmetry.space_group_name_H-M   'P 1'
#
loop_
_entity.id
_entity.type
_entity.pdbx_description
1 polymer ?
#
loop_
_entity_poly.entity_id
_entity_poly.type
_entity_poly.pdbx_seq_one_letter_code
_entity_poly.pdbx_strand_id
1 'polypeptide(L)'
;MKKSIIFCLMAGILFGCSKYQPGEGIPLERQREYASALFNQKLYIQSILEYNNLLNRYKLDKNTRANVNYMIGNIFFDQLGDYQNALYYYYKIKHVFRESNLVDEANKKIVACFERLGRSFEAAAALKDATSLIERDSPFERLPGDTVAIVAGDPLTTGELDRFFDYYFNSLLPEERNEGKTREKKLTFLRDYVKSEVLYNTAKRQNLDQDKKVVEVAYLQKKNLMVERLLQNEVYDKINIKDPEIEQYYNDNKDKFVDKSQAGKERQLTLEEATNTIYQLLFTQQAQKLQDQLTDRYIDAQNAQLFIDKVK
;
A
#
# COMPACT_ATOMS: atom_id res chain seq x y z
N MET A 1 -65.56 43.57 -42.64
CA MET A 1 -64.25 44.17 -43.03
C MET A 1 -63.22 43.85 -41.98
N LYS A 2 -62.03 43.46 -42.45
CA LYS A 2 -60.85 42.95 -41.72
C LYS A 2 -60.45 43.78 -40.50
N LYS A 3 -59.92 43.11 -39.47
CA LYS A 3 -58.51 43.20 -39.06
C LYS A 3 -58.13 42.05 -38.13
N SER A 4 -57.26 41.17 -38.62
CA SER A 4 -56.49 40.21 -37.82
C SER A 4 -55.40 40.95 -37.06
N ILE A 5 -55.15 40.55 -35.81
CA ILE A 5 -53.84 40.69 -35.17
C ILE A 5 -53.52 39.35 -34.52
N ILE A 6 -52.42 38.75 -34.98
CA ILE A 6 -51.74 37.59 -34.41
C ILE A 6 -50.89 38.09 -33.24
N PHE A 7 -50.88 37.38 -32.11
CA PHE A 7 -49.76 37.47 -31.18
C PHE A 7 -49.38 36.10 -30.60
N CYS A 8 -48.07 35.90 -30.57
CA CYS A 8 -47.35 34.66 -30.28
C CYS A 8 -47.38 34.24 -28.79
N LEU A 9 -47.26 32.92 -28.61
CA LEU A 9 -46.48 32.18 -27.61
C LEU A 9 -45.79 33.00 -26.50
N MET A 10 -46.00 32.58 -25.24
CA MET A 10 -44.88 32.17 -24.40
C MET A 10 -45.32 31.26 -23.24
N ALA A 11 -44.69 30.08 -23.19
CA ALA A 11 -44.70 29.18 -22.06
C ALA A 11 -43.91 29.82 -20.90
N GLY A 12 -44.59 30.09 -19.79
CA GLY A 12 -43.96 30.46 -18.53
C GLY A 12 -43.90 29.26 -17.61
N ILE A 13 -42.76 28.57 -17.59
CA ILE A 13 -42.40 27.66 -16.49
C ILE A 13 -42.23 28.55 -15.26
N LEU A 14 -43.22 28.52 -14.37
CA LEU A 14 -43.15 29.17 -13.07
C LEU A 14 -42.12 28.44 -12.21
N PHE A 15 -40.86 28.90 -12.26
CA PHE A 15 -39.97 28.78 -11.12
C PHE A 15 -40.62 29.52 -9.96
N GLY A 16 -41.13 28.75 -9.00
CA GLY A 16 -41.68 29.27 -7.76
C GLY A 16 -40.61 29.96 -6.92
N CYS A 17 -40.32 31.22 -7.22
CA CYS A 17 -39.77 32.14 -6.24
C CYS A 17 -40.84 32.33 -5.15
N SER A 18 -40.72 31.61 -4.03
CA SER A 18 -41.49 31.94 -2.85
C SER A 18 -41.16 33.38 -2.45
N LYS A 19 -42.21 34.22 -2.44
CA LYS A 19 -42.14 35.61 -2.00
C LYS A 19 -41.82 35.61 -0.50
N TYR A 20 -40.71 36.24 -0.14
CA TYR A 20 -40.33 36.48 1.25
C TYR A 20 -41.44 37.27 1.94
N GLN A 21 -42.03 36.70 3.01
CA GLN A 21 -42.97 37.40 3.87
C GLN A 21 -42.21 37.98 5.09
N PRO A 22 -42.31 39.28 5.36
CA PRO A 22 -41.69 39.88 6.54
C PRO A 22 -42.21 39.22 7.82
N GLY A 23 -41.33 38.56 8.59
CA GLY A 23 -41.66 37.84 9.83
C GLY A 23 -41.29 36.35 9.80
N GLU A 24 -41.13 35.74 8.63
CA GLU A 24 -40.53 34.41 8.51
C GLU A 24 -39.00 34.52 8.42
N GLY A 25 -38.29 33.67 9.17
CA GLY A 25 -36.84 33.59 9.09
C GLY A 25 -36.34 33.27 7.68
N ILE A 26 -35.06 33.53 7.40
CA ILE A 26 -34.44 33.19 6.11
C ILE A 26 -34.66 31.68 5.84
N PRO A 27 -35.11 31.24 4.65
CA PRO A 27 -35.22 29.82 4.33
C PRO A 27 -33.88 29.09 4.46
N LEU A 28 -33.89 27.83 4.92
CA LEU A 28 -32.68 27.03 5.15
C LEU A 28 -31.71 27.04 3.97
N GLU A 29 -32.21 26.78 2.76
CA GLU A 29 -31.36 26.70 1.57
C GLU A 29 -30.78 28.07 1.19
N ARG A 30 -31.54 29.16 1.31
CA ARG A 30 -31.02 30.52 1.08
C ARG A 30 -29.92 30.89 2.08
N GLN A 31 -30.07 30.45 3.33
CA GLN A 31 -29.06 30.66 4.37
C GLN A 31 -27.78 29.86 4.07
N ARG A 32 -27.90 28.64 3.55
CA ARG A 32 -26.77 27.81 3.10
C ARG A 32 -26.06 28.40 1.88
N GLU A 33 -26.82 28.82 0.88
CA GLU A 33 -26.31 29.50 -0.31
C GLU A 33 -25.55 30.77 0.09
N TYR A 34 -26.09 31.55 1.02
CA TYR A 34 -25.42 32.74 1.54
C TYR A 34 -24.08 32.41 2.23
N ALA A 35 -24.05 31.40 3.10
CA ALA A 35 -22.81 30.94 3.73
C ALA A 35 -21.75 30.47 2.69
N SER A 36 -22.19 29.78 1.64
CA SER A 36 -21.33 29.36 0.52
C SER A 36 -20.83 30.54 -0.33
N ALA A 37 -21.68 31.53 -0.59
CA ALA A 37 -21.29 32.73 -1.31
C ALA A 37 -20.21 33.52 -0.56
N LEU A 38 -20.34 33.65 0.77
CA LEU A 38 -19.32 34.25 1.62
C LEU A 38 -17.98 33.49 1.55
N PHE A 39 -18.02 32.15 1.58
CA PHE A 39 -16.83 31.32 1.41
C PHE A 39 -16.12 31.60 0.07
N ASN A 40 -16.87 31.62 -1.03
CA ASN A 40 -16.32 31.87 -2.36
C ASN A 40 -15.67 33.25 -2.50
N GLN A 41 -16.16 34.23 -1.73
CA GLN A 41 -15.56 35.56 -1.63
C GLN A 41 -14.44 35.65 -0.60
N LYS A 42 -13.95 34.51 -0.09
CA LYS A 42 -12.89 34.39 0.91
C LYS A 42 -13.22 35.05 2.26
N LEU A 43 -14.51 35.33 2.51
CA LEU A 43 -15.02 35.83 3.78
C LEU A 43 -15.23 34.65 4.74
N TYR A 44 -14.14 33.96 5.07
CA TYR A 44 -14.17 32.67 5.74
C TYR A 44 -14.79 32.72 7.14
N ILE A 45 -14.47 33.75 7.94
CA ILE A 45 -15.04 33.91 9.28
C ILE A 45 -16.56 34.14 9.20
N GLN A 46 -17.01 35.01 8.29
CA GLN A 46 -18.43 35.29 8.08
C GLN A 46 -19.16 34.05 7.56
N SER A 47 -18.54 33.30 6.65
CA SER A 47 -19.07 32.01 6.19
C SER A 47 -19.26 31.02 7.33
N ILE A 48 -18.25 30.88 8.22
CA ILE A 48 -18.33 30.02 9.42
C ILE A 48 -19.46 30.49 10.35
N LEU A 49 -19.63 31.79 10.54
CA LEU A 49 -20.72 32.34 11.36
C LEU A 49 -22.09 31.93 10.78
N GLU A 50 -22.28 32.04 9.47
CA GLU A 50 -23.55 31.66 8.84
C GLU A 50 -23.79 30.15 8.82
N TYR A 51 -22.74 29.33 8.69
CA TYR A 51 -22.86 27.88 8.90
C TYR A 51 -23.21 27.52 10.35
N ASN A 52 -22.69 28.24 11.34
CA ASN A 52 -23.11 28.05 12.73
C ASN A 52 -24.57 28.51 12.94
N ASN A 53 -25.01 29.58 12.27
CA ASN A 53 -26.41 29.99 12.29
C ASN A 53 -27.32 28.88 11.72
N LEU A 54 -26.89 28.15 10.69
CA LEU A 54 -27.61 26.97 10.20
C LEU A 54 -27.79 25.92 11.29
N LEU A 55 -26.73 25.62 12.05
CA LEU A 55 -26.76 24.63 13.13
C LEU A 55 -27.65 25.02 14.31
N ASN A 56 -27.80 26.32 14.56
CA ASN A 56 -28.52 26.86 15.73
C ASN A 56 -30.00 27.16 15.45
N ARG A 57 -30.33 27.62 14.24
CA ARG A 57 -31.67 28.14 13.92
C ARG A 57 -32.60 27.10 13.32
N TYR A 58 -32.07 26.04 12.72
CA TYR A 58 -32.87 25.08 11.95
C TYR A 58 -32.80 23.69 12.58
N LYS A 59 -33.91 22.97 12.49
CA LYS A 59 -33.97 21.55 12.84
C LYS A 59 -33.38 20.74 11.69
N LEU A 60 -32.11 20.37 11.84
CA LEU A 60 -31.36 19.57 10.86
C LEU A 60 -31.24 18.12 11.33
N ASP A 61 -31.29 17.17 10.40
CA ASP A 61 -30.97 15.78 10.67
C ASP A 61 -29.48 15.60 11.03
N LYS A 62 -29.14 14.46 11.64
CA LYS A 62 -27.78 14.18 12.14
C LYS A 62 -26.71 14.28 11.04
N ASN A 63 -27.00 13.79 9.83
CA ASN A 63 -26.03 13.78 8.73
C ASN A 63 -25.82 15.20 8.19
N THR A 64 -26.88 15.98 8.04
CA THR A 64 -26.76 17.39 7.65
C THR A 64 -25.98 18.19 8.69
N ARG A 65 -26.20 17.95 9.99
CA ARG A 65 -25.38 18.60 11.05
C ARG A 65 -23.92 18.18 10.98
N ALA A 66 -23.62 16.90 10.74
CA ALA A 66 -22.26 16.41 10.58
C ALA A 66 -21.57 17.08 9.37
N ASN A 67 -22.25 17.15 8.22
CA ASN A 67 -21.78 17.82 7.01
C ASN A 67 -21.43 19.29 7.28
N VAL A 68 -22.32 20.04 7.93
CA VAL A 68 -22.07 21.46 8.23
C VAL A 68 -20.88 21.64 9.19
N ASN A 69 -20.75 20.78 10.21
CA ASN A 69 -19.57 20.80 11.09
C ASN A 69 -18.29 20.45 10.31
N TYR A 70 -18.35 19.51 9.37
CA TYR A 70 -17.20 19.13 8.53
C TYR A 70 -16.77 20.28 7.61
N MET A 71 -17.74 20.98 7.00
CA MET A 71 -17.48 22.18 6.20
C MET A 71 -16.78 23.26 7.03
N ILE A 72 -17.29 23.57 8.22
CA ILE A 72 -16.66 24.55 9.12
C ILE A 72 -15.24 24.11 9.49
N GLY A 73 -15.05 22.84 9.84
CA GLY A 73 -13.75 22.25 10.15
C GLY A 73 -12.75 22.40 8.99
N ASN A 74 -13.19 22.15 7.75
CA ASN A 74 -12.37 22.34 6.55
C ASN A 74 -12.03 23.81 6.30
N ILE A 75 -12.93 24.76 6.57
CA ILE A 75 -12.60 26.19 6.44
C ILE A 75 -11.48 26.56 7.42
N PHE A 76 -11.60 26.15 8.69
CA PHE A 76 -10.54 26.36 9.68
C PHE A 76 -9.22 25.69 9.27
N PHE A 77 -9.28 24.44 8.80
CA PHE A 77 -8.11 23.66 8.43
C PHE A 77 -7.41 24.18 7.17
N ASP A 78 -8.15 24.26 6.07
CA ASP A 78 -7.58 24.46 4.73
C ASP A 78 -7.38 25.96 4.42
N GLN A 79 -8.27 26.83 4.91
CA GLN A 79 -8.24 28.26 4.54
C GLN A 79 -7.60 29.15 5.60
N LEU A 80 -7.82 28.85 6.90
CA LEU A 80 -7.33 29.68 8.00
C LEU A 80 -6.06 29.12 8.66
N GLY A 81 -5.72 27.85 8.42
CA GLY A 81 -4.60 27.18 9.12
C GLY A 81 -4.80 27.07 10.63
N ASP A 82 -6.03 27.23 11.12
CA ASP A 82 -6.38 27.17 12.52
C ASP A 82 -6.77 25.73 12.88
N TYR A 83 -5.76 24.91 13.08
CA TYR A 83 -5.92 23.50 13.33
C TYR A 83 -6.57 23.21 14.70
N GLN A 84 -6.49 24.13 15.66
CA GLN A 84 -7.14 23.98 16.97
C GLN A 84 -8.66 24.09 16.84
N ASN A 85 -9.15 25.12 16.16
CA ASN A 85 -10.58 25.23 15.89
C ASN A 85 -11.06 24.16 14.92
N ALA A 86 -10.26 23.76 13.92
CA ALA A 86 -10.59 22.63 13.08
C ALA A 86 -10.82 21.33 13.88
N LEU A 87 -9.93 21.03 14.85
CA LEU A 87 -10.09 19.88 15.76
C LEU A 87 -11.45 19.90 16.46
N TYR A 88 -11.87 21.04 17.01
CA TYR A 88 -13.14 21.15 17.70
C TYR A 88 -14.33 20.67 16.85
N TYR A 89 -14.38 21.05 15.57
CA TYR A 89 -15.46 20.64 14.68
C TYR A 89 -15.35 19.16 14.24
N TYR A 90 -14.14 18.65 13.99
CA TYR A 90 -13.97 17.22 13.68
C TYR A 90 -14.30 16.33 14.89
N TYR A 91 -13.97 16.75 16.11
CA TYR A 91 -14.35 16.04 17.34
C TYR A 91 -15.86 15.99 17.55
N LYS A 92 -16.60 17.05 17.18
CA LYS A 92 -18.07 16.99 17.16
C LYS A 92 -18.58 15.87 16.26
N ILE A 93 -18.00 15.71 15.07
CA ILE A 93 -18.39 14.61 14.17
C ILE A 93 -18.09 13.26 14.83
N LYS A 94 -16.86 13.09 15.31
CA LYS A 94 -16.39 11.84 15.94
C LYS A 94 -17.21 11.41 17.15
N HIS A 95 -17.64 12.33 18.00
CA HIS A 95 -18.25 12.00 19.30
C HIS A 95 -19.76 12.27 19.37
N VAL A 96 -20.28 13.26 18.63
CA VAL A 96 -21.69 13.63 18.67
C VAL A 96 -22.44 13.03 17.48
N PHE A 97 -21.80 12.96 16.30
CA PHE A 97 -22.40 12.44 15.08
C PHE A 97 -21.75 11.11 14.65
N ARG A 98 -21.59 10.19 15.61
CA ARG A 98 -20.85 8.92 15.47
C ARG A 98 -21.39 7.98 14.38
N GLU A 99 -22.65 8.15 13.98
CA GLU A 99 -23.32 7.36 12.95
C GLU A 99 -23.16 7.97 11.54
N SER A 100 -22.54 9.14 11.43
CA SER A 100 -22.30 9.82 10.15
C SER A 100 -21.28 9.06 9.32
N ASN A 101 -21.47 9.03 8.00
CA ASN A 101 -20.48 8.54 7.04
C ASN A 101 -19.20 9.39 6.99
N LEU A 102 -19.16 10.54 7.67
CA LEU A 102 -17.99 11.43 7.74
C LEU A 102 -17.03 11.14 8.90
N VAL A 103 -17.31 10.12 9.73
CA VAL A 103 -16.48 9.84 10.91
C VAL A 103 -15.04 9.49 10.50
N ASP A 104 -14.86 8.72 9.42
CA ASP A 104 -13.54 8.30 8.96
C ASP A 104 -12.74 9.47 8.38
N GLU A 105 -13.37 10.32 7.56
CA GLU A 105 -12.76 11.54 7.04
C GLU A 105 -12.42 12.52 8.17
N ALA A 106 -13.30 12.68 9.16
CA ALA A 106 -13.05 13.52 10.33
C ALA A 106 -11.87 12.98 11.16
N ASN A 107 -11.77 11.66 11.35
CA ASN A 107 -10.65 11.02 12.04
C ASN A 107 -9.32 11.26 11.32
N LYS A 108 -9.28 11.14 9.99
CA LYS A 108 -8.08 11.49 9.19
C LYS A 108 -7.68 12.96 9.37
N LYS A 109 -8.66 13.88 9.34
CA LYS A 109 -8.41 15.31 9.58
C LYS A 109 -7.96 15.59 11.03
N ILE A 110 -8.44 14.85 12.04
CA ILE A 110 -7.96 14.96 13.43
C ILE A 110 -6.49 14.60 13.55
N VAL A 111 -6.06 13.49 12.91
CA VAL A 111 -4.64 13.11 12.86
C VAL A 111 -3.83 14.23 12.23
N ALA A 112 -4.25 14.71 11.05
CA ALA A 112 -3.57 15.78 10.34
C ALA A 112 -3.49 17.08 11.15
N CYS A 113 -4.52 17.44 11.91
CA CYS A 113 -4.48 18.59 12.81
C CYS A 113 -3.39 18.43 13.89
N PHE A 114 -3.30 17.28 14.55
CA PHE A 114 -2.28 17.05 15.56
C PHE A 114 -0.86 17.10 14.97
N GLU A 115 -0.65 16.55 13.78
CA GLU A 115 0.62 16.64 13.06
C GLU A 115 1.00 18.10 12.76
N ARG A 116 0.05 18.90 12.23
CA ARG A 116 0.27 20.32 11.91
C ARG A 116 0.52 21.19 13.15
N LEU A 117 0.02 20.76 14.31
CA LEU A 117 0.27 21.40 15.60
C LEU A 117 1.58 20.94 16.27
N GLY A 118 2.34 20.01 15.67
CA GLY A 118 3.53 19.43 16.28
C GLY A 118 3.23 18.51 17.48
N ARG A 119 1.98 18.04 17.61
CA ARG A 119 1.49 17.22 18.72
C ARG A 119 1.59 15.74 18.37
N SER A 120 2.83 15.27 18.24
CA SER A 120 3.14 13.93 17.70
C SER A 120 2.57 12.77 18.53
N PHE A 121 2.46 12.93 19.85
CA PHE A 121 1.88 11.90 20.72
C PHE A 121 0.37 11.74 20.45
N GLU A 122 -0.36 12.84 20.37
CA GLU A 122 -1.78 12.85 20.08
C GLU A 122 -2.09 12.44 18.64
N ALA A 123 -1.23 12.81 17.68
CA ALA A 123 -1.32 12.32 16.31
C ALA A 123 -1.22 10.80 16.24
N ALA A 124 -0.25 10.20 16.94
CA ALA A 124 -0.09 8.74 16.99
C ALA A 124 -1.28 8.06 17.69
N ALA A 125 -1.79 8.62 18.78
CA ALA A 125 -2.95 8.09 19.49
C ALA A 125 -4.22 8.17 18.63
N ALA A 126 -4.46 9.31 17.97
CA ALA A 126 -5.59 9.49 17.07
C ALA A 126 -5.50 8.60 15.84
N LEU A 127 -4.29 8.38 15.31
CA LEU A 127 -4.06 7.47 14.19
C LEU A 127 -4.40 6.04 14.57
N LYS A 128 -3.91 5.55 15.72
CA LYS A 128 -4.27 4.24 16.25
C LYS A 128 -5.78 4.05 16.40
N ASP A 129 -6.47 5.07 16.92
CA ASP A 129 -7.93 5.03 17.07
C ASP A 129 -8.63 4.98 15.70
N ALA A 130 -8.16 5.77 14.73
CA ALA A 130 -8.68 5.80 13.36
C ALA A 130 -8.38 4.53 12.54
N THR A 131 -7.23 3.90 12.77
CA THR A 131 -6.77 2.70 12.04
C THR A 131 -7.15 1.40 12.70
N SER A 132 -7.71 1.44 13.92
CA SER A 132 -8.25 0.24 14.59
C SER A 132 -9.36 -0.48 13.79
N LEU A 133 -9.87 0.14 12.73
CA LEU A 133 -10.83 -0.41 11.76
C LEU A 133 -10.29 -0.54 10.33
N ILE A 134 -9.02 -0.21 10.07
CA ILE A 134 -8.43 -0.26 8.72
C ILE A 134 -7.59 -1.53 8.59
N GLU A 135 -7.98 -2.40 7.66
CA GLU A 135 -7.21 -3.55 7.23
C GLU A 135 -5.78 -3.12 6.91
N ARG A 136 -4.81 -3.76 7.56
CA ARG A 136 -3.40 -3.49 7.38
C ARG A 136 -3.02 -3.84 5.93
N ASP A 137 -2.32 -2.94 5.25
CA ASP A 137 -1.77 -3.14 3.88
C ASP A 137 -0.53 -4.04 3.94
N SER A 138 -0.67 -5.22 4.55
CA SER A 138 0.38 -6.24 4.68
C SER A 138 -0.19 -7.57 4.23
N PRO A 139 0.48 -8.28 3.29
CA PRO A 139 0.07 -9.62 2.88
C PRO A 139 0.34 -10.68 3.96
N PHE A 140 1.04 -10.33 5.05
CA PHE A 140 1.39 -11.25 6.13
C PHE A 140 0.28 -11.32 7.18
N GLU A 141 -0.13 -12.54 7.51
CA GLU A 141 -1.03 -12.81 8.65
C GLU A 141 -0.42 -12.33 9.97
N ARG A 142 -1.28 -11.77 10.84
CA ARG A 142 -0.94 -11.45 12.24
C ARG A 142 -0.60 -12.73 12.98
N LEU A 143 0.63 -12.81 13.48
CA LEU A 143 1.03 -13.88 14.40
C LEU A 143 0.81 -13.44 15.86
N PRO A 144 0.37 -14.36 16.74
CA PRO A 144 0.15 -14.05 18.15
C PRO A 144 1.45 -13.75 18.88
N GLY A 145 1.36 -13.08 20.03
CA GLY A 145 2.50 -12.76 20.89
C GLY A 145 2.43 -11.38 21.54
N ASP A 146 3.43 -11.08 22.38
CA ASP A 146 3.55 -9.78 23.04
C ASP A 146 3.90 -8.69 22.02
N THR A 147 3.47 -7.45 22.28
CA THR A 147 3.84 -6.32 21.43
C THR A 147 5.29 -5.90 21.72
N VAL A 148 6.15 -5.93 20.70
CA VAL A 148 7.57 -5.56 20.81
C VAL A 148 7.88 -4.18 20.23
N ALA A 149 7.03 -3.68 19.34
CA ALA A 149 7.10 -2.33 18.80
C ALA A 149 5.72 -1.87 18.33
N ILE A 150 5.53 -0.55 18.20
CA ILE A 150 4.36 0.05 17.57
C ILE A 150 4.87 1.12 16.60
N VAL A 151 4.51 1.00 15.33
CA VAL A 151 4.87 1.98 14.30
C VAL A 151 3.59 2.48 13.64
N ALA A 152 3.37 3.80 13.65
CA ALA A 152 2.16 4.42 13.09
C ALA A 152 0.83 3.80 13.59
N GLY A 153 0.81 3.31 14.82
CA GLY A 153 -0.38 2.67 15.42
C GLY A 153 -0.51 1.17 15.14
N ASP A 154 0.34 0.59 14.28
CA ASP A 154 0.38 -0.84 14.00
C ASP A 154 1.36 -1.56 14.94
N PRO A 155 0.88 -2.43 15.85
CA PRO A 155 1.74 -3.21 16.73
C PRO A 155 2.42 -4.35 15.96
N LEU A 156 3.73 -4.47 16.16
CA LEU A 156 4.53 -5.65 15.80
C LEU A 156 4.55 -6.61 16.99
N THR A 157 4.08 -7.84 16.79
CA THR A 157 4.10 -8.88 17.83
C THR A 157 5.42 -9.66 17.85
N THR A 158 5.68 -10.40 18.93
CA THR A 158 6.82 -11.33 18.99
C THR A 158 6.76 -12.37 17.88
N GLY A 159 5.59 -12.97 17.59
CA GLY A 159 5.46 -13.94 16.51
C GLY A 159 5.81 -13.37 15.14
N GLU A 160 5.42 -12.13 14.86
CA GLU A 160 5.77 -11.44 13.62
C GLU A 160 7.27 -11.11 13.56
N LEU A 161 7.83 -10.60 14.66
CA LEU A 161 9.27 -10.35 14.77
C LEU A 161 10.07 -11.63 14.48
N ASP A 162 9.63 -12.78 15.01
CA ASP A 162 10.31 -14.06 14.82
C ASP A 162 10.30 -14.48 13.36
N ARG A 163 9.14 -14.39 12.70
CA ARG A 163 9.01 -14.66 11.26
C ARG A 163 9.92 -13.74 10.44
N PHE A 164 9.88 -12.44 10.67
CA PHE A 164 10.68 -11.49 9.90
C PHE A 164 12.18 -11.64 10.16
N PHE A 165 12.56 -11.91 11.41
CA PHE A 165 13.94 -12.19 11.76
C PHE A 165 14.43 -13.47 11.11
N ASP A 166 13.60 -14.50 11.00
CA ASP A 166 13.97 -15.74 10.32
C ASP A 166 14.22 -15.54 8.83
N TYR A 167 13.36 -14.77 8.15
CA TYR A 167 13.60 -14.39 6.75
C TYR A 167 14.90 -13.61 6.58
N TYR A 168 15.10 -12.58 7.41
CA TYR A 168 16.33 -11.80 7.41
C TYR A 168 17.57 -12.68 7.66
N PHE A 169 17.53 -13.50 8.71
CA PHE A 169 18.65 -14.36 9.10
C PHE A 169 19.03 -15.37 8.02
N ASN A 170 18.03 -15.94 7.33
CA ASN A 170 18.27 -16.90 6.25
C ASN A 170 18.89 -16.24 5.00
N SER A 171 18.68 -14.93 4.82
CA SER A 171 19.27 -14.14 3.73
C SER A 171 20.73 -13.69 3.97
N LEU A 172 21.23 -13.84 5.21
CA LEU A 172 22.60 -13.49 5.56
C LEU A 172 23.64 -14.43 4.93
N LEU A 173 24.86 -13.92 4.76
CA LEU A 173 25.99 -14.72 4.28
C LEU A 173 26.31 -15.86 5.27
N PRO A 174 26.87 -17.00 4.80
CA PRO A 174 27.17 -18.14 5.67
C PRO A 174 28.01 -17.77 6.90
N GLU A 175 28.98 -16.89 6.76
CA GLU A 175 29.86 -16.44 7.83
C GLU A 175 29.08 -15.73 8.95
N GLU A 176 28.10 -14.91 8.56
CA GLU A 176 27.24 -14.17 9.50
C GLU A 176 26.23 -15.08 10.21
N ARG A 177 25.84 -16.19 9.56
CA ARG A 177 24.94 -17.19 10.15
C ARG A 177 25.62 -18.07 11.19
N ASN A 178 26.93 -18.30 11.07
CA ASN A 178 27.69 -19.18 11.99
C ASN A 178 27.67 -18.72 13.45
N GLU A 179 27.50 -17.42 13.70
CA GLU A 179 27.34 -16.87 15.05
C GLU A 179 25.96 -17.14 15.67
N GLY A 180 25.03 -17.70 14.89
CA GLY A 180 23.70 -18.11 15.35
C GLY A 180 22.69 -16.97 15.56
N LYS A 181 21.47 -17.35 15.94
CA LYS A 181 20.33 -16.45 16.18
C LYS A 181 20.36 -15.87 17.59
N THR A 182 21.29 -14.96 17.87
CA THR A 182 21.43 -14.35 19.21
C THR A 182 20.37 -13.28 19.50
N ARG A 183 20.08 -13.05 20.79
CA ARG A 183 19.19 -11.97 21.23
C ARG A 183 19.66 -10.58 20.76
N GLU A 184 20.97 -10.36 20.75
CA GLU A 184 21.55 -9.10 20.30
C GLU A 184 21.26 -8.85 18.82
N LYS A 185 21.49 -9.84 17.95
CA LYS A 185 21.15 -9.74 16.52
C LYS A 185 19.67 -9.46 16.29
N LYS A 186 18.81 -10.14 17.04
CA LYS A 186 17.36 -9.94 16.96
C LYS A 186 16.94 -8.53 17.41
N LEU A 187 17.59 -7.97 18.44
CA LEU A 187 17.37 -6.58 18.85
C LEU A 187 17.87 -5.58 17.82
N THR A 188 19.03 -5.82 17.22
CA THR A 188 19.55 -4.98 16.12
C THR A 188 18.59 -5.00 14.93
N PHE A 189 18.16 -6.20 14.51
CA PHE A 189 17.14 -6.36 13.47
C PHE A 189 15.85 -5.62 13.81
N LEU A 190 15.31 -5.76 15.03
CA LEU A 190 14.10 -5.04 15.45
C LEU A 190 14.26 -3.51 15.32
N ARG A 191 15.41 -2.96 15.72
CA ARG A 191 15.67 -1.52 15.60
C ARG A 191 15.70 -1.08 14.14
N ASP A 192 16.35 -1.85 13.28
CA ASP A 192 16.47 -1.51 11.86
C ASP A 192 15.16 -1.70 11.10
N TYR A 193 14.39 -2.74 11.45
CA TYR A 193 13.01 -2.91 10.99
C TYR A 193 12.14 -1.71 11.35
N VAL A 194 12.14 -1.26 12.61
CA VAL A 194 11.36 -0.10 13.05
C VAL A 194 11.78 1.18 12.29
N LYS A 195 13.08 1.40 12.08
CA LYS A 195 13.56 2.54 11.27
C LYS A 195 13.02 2.45 9.84
N SER A 196 13.09 1.27 9.22
CA SER A 196 12.59 1.03 7.87
C SER A 196 11.09 1.32 7.78
N GLU A 197 10.29 0.83 8.74
CA GLU A 197 8.84 1.06 8.77
C GLU A 197 8.48 2.55 8.92
N VAL A 198 9.24 3.31 9.72
CA VAL A 198 9.03 4.76 9.83
C VAL A 198 9.29 5.46 8.50
N LEU A 199 10.36 5.08 7.79
CA LEU A 199 10.69 5.64 6.47
C LEU A 199 9.67 5.21 5.41
N TYR A 200 9.23 3.96 5.42
CA TYR A 200 8.19 3.44 4.53
C TYR A 200 6.87 4.21 4.68
N ASN A 201 6.41 4.40 5.93
CA ASN A 201 5.21 5.18 6.19
C ASN A 201 5.35 6.64 5.73
N THR A 202 6.54 7.22 5.84
CA THR A 202 6.83 8.56 5.32
C THR A 202 6.75 8.59 3.80
N ALA A 203 7.34 7.61 3.11
CA ALA A 203 7.27 7.46 1.66
C ALA A 203 5.83 7.30 1.16
N LYS A 204 5.01 6.48 1.84
CA LYS A 204 3.57 6.32 1.55
C LYS A 204 2.81 7.64 1.67
N ARG A 205 3.04 8.43 2.73
CA ARG A 205 2.41 9.76 2.88
C ARG A 205 2.83 10.76 1.80
N GLN A 206 4.00 10.56 1.20
CA GLN A 206 4.48 11.32 0.05
C GLN A 206 3.97 10.76 -1.29
N ASN A 207 3.11 9.72 -1.27
CA ASN A 207 2.58 9.01 -2.45
C ASN A 207 3.67 8.42 -3.35
N LEU A 208 4.83 8.02 -2.78
CA LEU A 208 5.91 7.41 -3.56
C LEU A 208 5.54 6.02 -4.10
N ASP A 209 4.50 5.38 -3.57
CA ASP A 209 3.91 4.17 -4.13
C ASP A 209 3.20 4.40 -5.48
N GLN A 210 2.90 5.64 -5.83
CA GLN A 210 2.38 6.04 -7.13
C GLN A 210 3.46 6.62 -8.05
N ASP A 211 4.70 6.74 -7.57
CA ASP A 211 5.82 7.19 -8.39
C ASP A 211 6.04 6.22 -9.55
N LYS A 212 6.17 6.75 -10.76
CA LYS A 212 6.27 5.95 -11.98
C LYS A 212 7.42 4.94 -11.92
N LYS A 213 8.60 5.35 -11.43
CA LYS A 213 9.77 4.47 -11.36
C LYS A 213 9.55 3.38 -10.32
N VAL A 214 8.94 3.70 -9.19
CA VAL A 214 8.59 2.70 -8.15
C VAL A 214 7.62 1.67 -8.70
N VAL A 215 6.56 2.10 -9.39
CA VAL A 215 5.55 1.22 -9.99
C VAL A 215 6.17 0.31 -11.05
N GLU A 216 6.98 0.87 -11.96
CA GLU A 216 7.64 0.09 -13.03
C GLU A 216 8.60 -0.97 -12.46
N VAL A 217 9.44 -0.58 -11.50
CA VAL A 217 10.39 -1.51 -10.86
C VAL A 217 9.66 -2.58 -10.05
N ALA A 218 8.63 -2.20 -9.28
CA ALA A 218 7.83 -3.16 -8.51
C ALA A 218 7.12 -4.17 -9.41
N TYR A 219 6.59 -3.72 -10.55
CA TYR A 219 5.99 -4.61 -11.55
C TYR A 219 6.99 -5.63 -12.10
N LEU A 220 8.18 -5.18 -12.51
CA LEU A 220 9.22 -6.06 -13.03
C LEU A 220 9.72 -7.05 -11.97
N GLN A 221 9.94 -6.59 -10.74
CA GLN A 221 10.40 -7.45 -9.65
C GLN A 221 9.35 -8.52 -9.31
N LYS A 222 8.07 -8.14 -9.24
CA LYS A 222 6.97 -9.09 -9.03
C LYS A 222 6.92 -10.13 -10.15
N LYS A 223 7.03 -9.70 -11.40
CA LYS A 223 7.06 -10.60 -12.56
C LYS A 223 8.20 -11.61 -12.46
N ASN A 224 9.41 -11.17 -12.10
CA ASN A 224 10.57 -12.05 -11.96
C ASN A 224 10.37 -13.08 -10.85
N LEU A 225 9.90 -12.65 -9.67
CA LEU A 225 9.59 -13.56 -8.56
C LEU A 225 8.54 -14.62 -8.94
N MET A 226 7.55 -14.24 -9.76
CA MET A 226 6.54 -15.19 -10.25
C MET A 226 7.15 -16.23 -11.20
N VAL A 227 8.05 -15.82 -12.09
CA VAL A 227 8.78 -16.73 -12.99
C VAL A 227 9.68 -17.66 -12.20
N GLU A 228 10.47 -17.14 -11.25
CA GLU A 228 11.32 -17.93 -10.36
C GLU A 228 10.51 -18.97 -9.59
N ARG A 229 9.36 -18.59 -9.03
CA ARG A 229 8.49 -19.52 -8.31
C ARG A 229 7.92 -20.61 -9.22
N LEU A 230 7.56 -20.28 -10.45
CA LEU A 230 7.10 -21.25 -11.44
C LEU A 230 8.22 -22.24 -11.79
N LEU A 231 9.44 -21.76 -12.07
CA LEU A 231 10.58 -22.61 -12.37
C LEU A 231 10.95 -23.51 -11.18
N GLN A 232 10.89 -23.00 -9.96
CA GLN A 232 11.07 -23.83 -8.76
C GLN A 232 10.12 -25.02 -8.74
N ASN A 233 8.82 -24.77 -8.90
CA ASN A 233 7.81 -25.83 -8.84
C ASN A 233 7.84 -26.78 -10.03
N GLU A 234 8.04 -26.26 -11.24
CA GLU A 234 7.86 -27.01 -12.48
C GLU A 234 9.14 -27.65 -12.99
N VAL A 235 10.29 -27.13 -12.57
CA VAL A 235 11.63 -27.59 -13.00
C VAL A 235 12.39 -28.13 -11.80
N TYR A 236 12.81 -27.27 -10.86
CA TYR A 236 13.80 -27.64 -9.85
C TYR A 236 13.29 -28.69 -8.85
N ASP A 237 12.05 -28.55 -8.35
CA ASP A 237 11.45 -29.49 -7.38
C ASP A 237 11.18 -30.88 -7.99
N LYS A 238 11.22 -31.02 -9.32
CA LYS A 238 10.99 -32.29 -10.03
C LYS A 238 12.28 -33.03 -10.40
N ILE A 239 13.44 -32.40 -10.20
CA ILE A 239 14.72 -33.02 -10.51
C ILE A 239 15.10 -33.95 -9.36
N ASN A 240 15.33 -35.21 -9.70
CA ASN A 240 15.82 -36.21 -8.77
C ASN A 240 16.88 -37.07 -9.47
N ILE A 241 18.14 -36.75 -9.21
CA ILE A 241 19.30 -37.44 -9.76
C ILE A 241 19.62 -38.62 -8.86
N LYS A 242 19.62 -39.83 -9.43
CA LYS A 242 19.92 -41.06 -8.68
C LYS A 242 21.39 -41.46 -8.81
N ASP A 243 21.91 -42.19 -7.82
CA ASP A 243 23.29 -42.67 -7.81
C ASP A 243 23.72 -43.42 -9.10
N PRO A 244 22.89 -44.29 -9.71
CA PRO A 244 23.25 -44.95 -10.97
C PRO A 244 23.50 -43.98 -12.14
N GLU A 245 22.82 -42.83 -12.15
CA GLU A 245 23.01 -41.80 -13.19
C GLU A 245 24.36 -41.09 -13.01
N ILE A 246 24.77 -40.86 -11.76
CA ILE A 246 26.08 -40.29 -11.40
C ILE A 246 27.20 -41.26 -11.78
N GLU A 247 27.06 -42.54 -11.42
CA GLU A 247 28.01 -43.60 -11.77
C GLU A 247 28.17 -43.73 -13.28
N GLN A 248 27.06 -43.73 -14.01
CA GLN A 248 27.07 -43.81 -15.47
C GLN A 248 27.78 -42.59 -16.08
N TYR A 249 27.41 -41.38 -15.66
CA TYR A 249 28.03 -40.17 -16.19
C TYR A 249 29.54 -40.13 -15.93
N TYR A 250 29.98 -40.53 -14.73
CA TYR A 250 31.40 -40.64 -14.42
C TYR A 250 32.11 -41.63 -15.33
N ASN A 251 31.53 -42.82 -15.54
CA ASN A 251 32.14 -43.84 -16.38
C ASN A 251 32.24 -43.43 -17.85
N ASP A 252 31.23 -42.74 -18.36
CA ASP A 252 31.17 -42.27 -19.75
C ASP A 252 32.05 -41.03 -20.00
N ASN A 253 32.48 -40.33 -18.95
CA ASN A 253 33.20 -39.05 -19.05
C ASN A 253 34.46 -38.98 -18.15
N LYS A 254 35.15 -40.10 -17.92
CA LYS A 254 36.30 -40.17 -17.00
C LYS A 254 37.38 -39.13 -17.32
N ASP A 255 37.60 -38.87 -18.60
CA ASP A 255 38.56 -37.89 -19.12
C ASP A 255 38.32 -36.45 -18.62
N LYS A 256 37.08 -36.12 -18.24
CA LYS A 256 36.71 -34.79 -17.70
C LYS A 256 37.05 -34.62 -16.22
N PHE A 257 37.35 -35.70 -15.51
CA PHE A 257 37.56 -35.71 -14.06
C PHE A 257 39.02 -35.97 -13.71
N VAL A 258 39.89 -35.06 -14.14
CA VAL A 258 41.35 -35.15 -13.94
C VAL A 258 41.84 -33.94 -13.15
N ASP A 259 42.58 -34.21 -12.09
CA ASP A 259 43.27 -33.20 -11.29
C ASP A 259 44.63 -32.85 -11.93
N LYS A 260 44.79 -31.56 -12.28
CA LYS A 260 46.01 -30.98 -12.88
C LYS A 260 46.75 -30.04 -11.94
N SER A 261 46.41 -30.06 -10.64
CA SER A 261 47.00 -29.17 -9.63
C SER A 261 48.49 -29.39 -9.39
N GLN A 262 49.03 -30.57 -9.71
CA GLN A 262 50.47 -30.84 -9.64
C GLN A 262 51.11 -30.81 -11.04
N ALA A 263 52.05 -29.88 -11.22
CA ALA A 263 52.78 -29.71 -12.48
C ALA A 263 53.43 -31.03 -12.94
N GLY A 264 52.86 -31.61 -14.01
CA GLY A 264 53.42 -32.79 -14.70
C GLY A 264 52.84 -34.14 -14.31
N LYS A 265 51.87 -34.23 -13.38
CA LYS A 265 51.16 -35.50 -13.09
C LYS A 265 49.65 -35.29 -13.10
N GLU A 266 49.01 -35.80 -14.15
CA GLU A 266 47.55 -35.91 -14.22
C GLU A 266 47.09 -37.06 -13.31
N ARG A 267 46.23 -36.75 -12.33
CA ARG A 267 45.60 -37.76 -11.46
C ARG A 267 44.12 -37.86 -11.82
N GLN A 268 43.66 -39.06 -12.14
CA GLN A 268 42.24 -39.34 -12.29
C GLN A 268 41.54 -39.19 -10.93
N LEU A 269 40.54 -38.31 -10.84
CA LEU A 269 39.66 -38.20 -9.67
C LEU A 269 38.84 -39.47 -9.52
N THR A 270 38.58 -39.92 -8.29
CA THR A 270 37.66 -41.03 -8.03
C THR A 270 36.20 -40.60 -8.23
N LEU A 271 35.28 -41.56 -8.31
CA LEU A 271 33.85 -41.28 -8.34
C LEU A 271 33.42 -40.40 -7.17
N GLU A 272 33.85 -40.74 -5.95
CA GLU A 272 33.54 -40.01 -4.72
C GLU A 272 34.01 -38.55 -4.77
N GLU A 273 35.22 -38.30 -5.26
CA GLU A 273 35.77 -36.95 -5.43
C GLU A 273 35.00 -36.15 -6.49
N ALA A 274 34.45 -36.81 -7.51
CA ALA A 274 33.72 -36.18 -8.61
C ALA A 274 32.21 -36.05 -8.36
N THR A 275 31.63 -36.79 -7.40
CA THR A 275 30.17 -36.93 -7.19
C THR A 275 29.44 -35.59 -7.14
N ASN A 276 29.90 -34.63 -6.32
CA ASN A 276 29.24 -33.33 -6.18
C ASN A 276 29.26 -32.53 -7.50
N THR A 277 30.39 -32.56 -8.21
CA THR A 277 30.53 -31.89 -9.51
C THR A 277 29.63 -32.55 -10.55
N ILE A 278 29.58 -33.88 -10.60
CA ILE A 278 28.70 -34.64 -11.51
C ILE A 278 27.24 -34.32 -11.21
N TYR A 279 26.85 -34.31 -9.93
CA TYR A 279 25.50 -33.96 -9.51
C TYR A 279 25.10 -32.56 -10.00
N GLN A 280 25.95 -31.54 -9.79
CA GLN A 280 25.68 -30.19 -10.27
C GLN A 280 25.57 -30.10 -11.80
N LEU A 281 26.42 -30.83 -12.53
CA LEU A 281 26.37 -30.90 -13.99
C LEU A 281 25.07 -31.54 -14.48
N LEU A 282 24.72 -32.72 -13.95
CA LEU A 282 23.49 -33.43 -14.27
C LEU A 282 22.25 -32.59 -13.91
N PHE A 283 22.28 -31.93 -12.75
CA PHE A 283 21.21 -31.04 -12.30
C PHE A 283 21.02 -29.89 -13.28
N THR A 284 22.11 -29.22 -13.66
CA THR A 284 22.07 -28.09 -14.61
C THR A 284 21.56 -28.55 -15.98
N GLN A 285 22.03 -29.70 -16.48
CA GLN A 285 21.58 -30.26 -17.76
C GLN A 285 20.10 -30.62 -17.74
N GLN A 286 19.64 -31.30 -16.69
CA GLN A 286 18.24 -31.70 -16.55
C GLN A 286 17.33 -30.49 -16.33
N ALA A 287 17.76 -29.50 -15.54
CA ALA A 287 17.06 -28.25 -15.35
C ALA A 287 16.88 -27.49 -16.67
N GLN A 288 17.97 -27.32 -17.44
CA GLN A 288 17.90 -26.65 -18.73
C GLN A 288 16.91 -27.36 -19.67
N LYS A 289 17.01 -28.69 -19.78
CA LYS A 289 16.10 -29.47 -20.63
C LYS A 289 14.63 -29.31 -20.23
N LEU A 290 14.33 -29.40 -18.93
CA LEU A 290 12.97 -29.25 -18.42
C LEU A 290 12.44 -27.82 -18.61
N GLN A 291 13.31 -26.82 -18.39
CA GLN A 291 12.99 -25.42 -18.63
C GLN A 291 12.69 -25.14 -20.11
N ASP A 292 13.49 -25.68 -21.03
CA ASP A 292 13.26 -25.54 -22.47
C ASP A 292 11.91 -26.18 -22.85
N GLN A 293 11.64 -27.40 -22.40
CA GLN A 293 10.36 -28.08 -22.63
C GLN A 293 9.16 -27.31 -22.06
N LEU A 294 9.33 -26.70 -20.89
CA LEU A 294 8.30 -25.87 -20.26
C LEU A 294 8.04 -24.61 -21.08
N THR A 295 9.13 -23.98 -21.55
CA THR A 295 9.09 -22.74 -22.32
C THR A 295 8.44 -22.95 -23.68
N ASP A 296 8.84 -23.99 -24.41
CA ASP A 296 8.25 -24.36 -25.71
C ASP A 296 6.75 -24.58 -25.58
N ARG A 297 6.33 -25.35 -24.56
CA ARG A 297 4.91 -25.61 -24.29
C ARG A 297 4.12 -24.31 -24.06
N TYR A 298 4.67 -23.35 -23.31
CA TYR A 298 3.96 -22.11 -23.00
C TYR A 298 4.05 -21.08 -24.13
N ILE A 299 5.13 -21.05 -24.92
CA ILE A 299 5.24 -20.22 -26.11
C ILE A 299 4.17 -20.62 -27.12
N ASP A 300 4.04 -21.92 -27.40
CA ASP A 300 3.04 -22.46 -28.33
C ASP A 300 1.62 -22.19 -27.82
N ALA A 301 1.34 -22.49 -26.55
CA ALA A 301 0.01 -22.31 -25.96
C ALA A 301 -0.44 -20.84 -25.92
N GLN A 302 0.51 -19.90 -25.78
CA GLN A 302 0.21 -18.46 -25.68
C GLN A 302 0.34 -17.74 -27.03
N ASN A 303 0.63 -18.45 -28.12
CA ASN A 303 0.86 -17.88 -29.45
C ASN A 303 1.90 -16.74 -29.41
N ALA A 304 2.97 -16.91 -28.65
CA ALA A 304 4.00 -15.87 -28.53
C ALA A 304 4.73 -15.71 -29.86
N GLN A 305 4.79 -14.48 -30.39
CA GLN A 305 5.44 -14.15 -31.66
C GLN A 305 6.72 -13.36 -31.40
N LEU A 306 7.83 -13.82 -31.98
CA LEU A 306 9.13 -13.15 -31.91
C LEU A 306 9.43 -12.45 -33.24
N PHE A 307 9.59 -11.13 -33.20
CA PHE A 307 10.00 -10.32 -34.36
C PHE A 307 11.51 -10.06 -34.29
N ILE A 308 12.30 -11.11 -34.51
CA ILE A 308 13.77 -11.11 -34.33
C ILE A 308 14.44 -10.08 -35.25
N ASP A 309 13.90 -9.91 -36.45
CA ASP A 309 14.33 -8.94 -37.47
C ASP A 309 14.27 -7.48 -36.99
N LYS A 310 13.49 -7.19 -35.94
CA LYS A 310 13.33 -5.85 -35.37
C LYS A 310 14.25 -5.56 -34.19
N VAL A 311 15.03 -6.55 -33.73
CA VAL A 311 16.01 -6.36 -32.66
C VAL A 311 17.31 -5.85 -33.29
N LYS A 312 17.74 -4.64 -32.91
CA LYS A 312 18.98 -4.01 -33.39
C LYS A 312 20.19 -4.39 -32.54
#